data_AF-A0A1H8IGK1-F1
#
_entry.id   AF-A0A1H8IGK1-F1
#
_cell.length_a   1.000
_cell.length_b   1.000
_cell.length_c   1.000
_cell.angle_alpha   90.00
_cell.angle_beta   90.00
_cell.angle_gamma   90.00
#
_symmetry.space_group_name_H-M   'P 1'
#
loop_
_entity.id
_entity.type
_entity.pdbx_description
1 polymer ?
#
loop_
_entity_poly.entity_id
_entity_poly.type
_entity_poly.pdbx_seq_one_letter_code
_entity_poly.pdbx_strand_id
1 'polypeptide(L)'
;MRRSKKLLFLSSALIALTVSVFVPPALGFDTASWPINPTIRDPGGLTLATGDAGISPEALFDLQSPARVSPGIQYWVGAPGSSPAPSDSNNGLSPATPLASMTKAIQLANASGQSSARVNVMAGEYFRALGPAGTVPTIDIAFVAYGGRVVTGTFDNFSTFTLDATYTNCYSLALTSIDRVGNRLAKSGFATYGVQTNTDHSKLADPATLQATAPTTSDLWATDATKIYIRRVDGAVPTPTNTRIYRSGVFLFYFNQAVNVYVEGIDAEGASSAATFDYRLSAQSALKRVFVAKNCSAKYAGGVVNTTSRGFGIESMKGLAYLYGCEGSACATDGINFHDALASGLQWLTVNCSGTDNGRGTSQSDNGLTAHELCIGMDLGGYYPNNRGGSVRCVNGSKTLCAGTWSSDLGDVAMGGAITSVTFQTDNTAIMWCFRCKPNFNVLNAAYIDYNASTGTVIHLCQPHANAGTHGGGGTIDTYAG
;
A
#
# COMPACT_ATOMS: atom_id res chain seq x y z
N MET A 1 -61.67 23.69 10.63
CA MET A 1 -61.10 22.33 10.76
C MET A 1 -60.09 22.09 9.64
N ARG A 2 -58.78 22.23 9.91
CA ARG A 2 -57.71 21.78 8.98
C ARG A 2 -56.86 20.76 9.75
N ARG A 3 -56.99 19.48 9.42
CA ARG A 3 -56.17 18.40 9.99
C ARG A 3 -54.77 18.47 9.36
N SER A 4 -53.77 18.92 10.11
CA SER A 4 -52.36 18.80 9.67
C SER A 4 -51.96 17.33 9.73
N LYS A 5 -51.71 16.72 8.56
CA LYS A 5 -51.01 15.43 8.48
C LYS A 5 -49.57 15.66 8.91
N LYS A 6 -49.22 15.29 10.15
CA LYS A 6 -47.83 15.12 10.57
C LYS A 6 -47.26 13.94 9.78
N LEU A 7 -46.47 14.23 8.75
CA LEU A 7 -45.62 13.25 8.09
C LEU A 7 -44.59 12.81 9.14
N LEU A 8 -44.72 11.58 9.64
CA LEU A 8 -43.73 10.97 10.50
C LEU A 8 -42.52 10.64 9.60
N PHE A 9 -41.48 11.48 9.64
CA PHE A 9 -40.16 11.08 9.15
C PHE A 9 -39.64 10.02 10.12
N LEU A 10 -39.91 8.75 9.82
CA LEU A 10 -39.14 7.65 10.36
C LEU A 10 -37.74 7.79 9.77
N SER A 11 -36.83 8.44 10.50
CA SER A 11 -35.40 8.28 10.24
C SER A 11 -35.10 6.80 10.48
N SER A 12 -35.08 6.00 9.42
CA SER A 12 -34.57 4.64 9.46
C SER A 12 -33.10 4.75 9.85
N ALA A 13 -32.81 4.63 11.14
CA ALA A 13 -31.46 4.34 11.60
C ALA A 13 -31.09 3.03 10.91
N LEU A 14 -30.22 3.09 9.90
CA LEU A 14 -29.66 1.89 9.30
C LEU A 14 -28.90 1.17 10.41
N ILE A 15 -29.50 0.11 10.94
CA ILE A 15 -28.84 -0.78 11.88
C ILE A 15 -27.77 -1.49 11.07
N ALA A 16 -26.51 -1.13 11.29
CA ALA A 16 -25.39 -1.84 10.70
C ALA A 16 -25.44 -3.30 11.12
N LEU A 17 -25.53 -4.21 10.15
CA LEU A 17 -25.65 -5.64 10.39
C LEU A 17 -24.26 -6.26 10.38
N THR A 18 -23.88 -6.91 11.49
CA THR A 18 -22.73 -7.81 11.49
C THR A 18 -23.15 -9.15 10.91
N VAL A 19 -22.43 -9.62 9.91
CA VAL A 19 -22.73 -10.86 9.18
C VAL A 19 -21.48 -11.71 9.12
N SER A 20 -21.63 -13.00 9.42
CA SER A 20 -20.56 -13.98 9.20
C SER A 20 -20.31 -14.13 7.71
N VAL A 21 -19.05 -14.12 7.31
CA VAL A 21 -18.67 -14.33 5.92
C VAL A 21 -18.47 -15.83 5.71
N PHE A 22 -19.25 -16.42 4.80
CA PHE A 22 -19.03 -17.79 4.38
C PHE A 22 -17.72 -17.90 3.58
N VAL A 23 -16.78 -18.70 4.07
CA VAL A 23 -15.53 -19.01 3.36
C VAL A 23 -15.76 -20.26 2.50
N PRO A 24 -15.80 -20.15 1.16
CA PRO A 24 -16.08 -21.30 0.31
C PRO A 24 -14.96 -22.34 0.45
N PRO A 25 -15.26 -23.65 0.63
CA PRO A 25 -14.23 -24.68 0.65
C PRO A 25 -13.35 -24.67 -0.62
N ALA A 26 -13.93 -24.29 -1.76
CA ALA A 26 -13.24 -24.18 -3.05
C ALA A 26 -12.19 -23.04 -3.10
N LEU A 27 -12.23 -22.09 -2.17
CA LEU A 27 -11.19 -21.06 -2.01
C LEU A 27 -9.84 -21.73 -1.71
N GLY A 28 -9.84 -22.82 -0.93
CA GLY A 28 -8.62 -23.55 -0.55
C GLY A 28 -7.80 -22.84 0.52
N PHE A 29 -8.40 -21.90 1.25
CA PHE A 29 -7.75 -21.20 2.35
C PHE A 29 -7.47 -22.16 3.52
N ASP A 30 -6.27 -22.12 4.09
CA ASP A 30 -5.82 -23.06 5.14
C ASP A 30 -6.29 -22.60 6.53
N THR A 31 -7.59 -22.78 6.77
CA THR A 31 -8.23 -22.43 8.05
C THR A 31 -7.76 -23.30 9.21
N ALA A 32 -7.10 -24.44 8.93
CA ALA A 32 -6.51 -25.29 9.95
C ALA A 32 -5.23 -24.65 10.53
N SER A 33 -4.41 -24.02 9.69
CA SER A 33 -3.20 -23.33 10.14
C SER A 33 -3.49 -21.89 10.59
N TRP A 34 -4.54 -21.27 10.02
CA TRP A 34 -4.92 -19.88 10.28
C TRP A 34 -6.35 -19.83 10.81
N PRO A 35 -6.57 -19.67 12.13
CA PRO A 35 -7.89 -19.77 12.76
C PRO A 35 -8.75 -18.51 12.51
N ILE A 36 -9.04 -18.24 11.24
CA ILE A 36 -9.77 -17.05 10.77
C ILE A 36 -11.27 -17.38 10.71
N ASN A 37 -12.07 -16.55 11.37
CA ASN A 37 -13.53 -16.60 11.39
C ASN A 37 -14.07 -15.25 10.92
N PRO A 38 -14.15 -15.03 9.60
CA PRO A 38 -14.34 -13.70 9.06
C PRO A 38 -15.77 -13.21 9.26
N THR A 39 -15.91 -11.94 9.63
CA THR A 39 -17.19 -11.23 9.67
C THR A 39 -17.04 -9.87 8.99
N ILE A 40 -18.16 -9.31 8.53
CA ILE A 40 -18.23 -7.91 8.11
C ILE A 40 -19.37 -7.21 8.83
N ARG A 41 -19.15 -5.95 9.18
CA ARG A 41 -20.20 -5.03 9.58
C ARG A 41 -20.55 -4.17 8.39
N ASP A 42 -21.69 -4.46 7.77
CA ASP A 42 -22.19 -3.72 6.62
C ASP A 42 -23.22 -2.67 7.07
N PRO A 43 -22.90 -1.37 6.99
CA PRO A 43 -23.86 -0.30 7.30
C PRO A 43 -24.96 -0.14 6.25
N GLY A 44 -24.90 -0.85 5.12
CA GLY A 44 -25.81 -0.68 4.00
C GLY A 44 -25.41 0.47 3.06
N GLY A 45 -26.02 0.51 1.88
CA GLY A 45 -25.68 1.46 0.81
C GLY A 45 -24.19 1.47 0.44
N LEU A 46 -23.70 2.62 -0.04
CA LEU A 46 -22.30 2.82 -0.44
C LEU A 46 -21.33 3.17 0.71
N THR A 47 -21.79 3.15 1.95
CA THR A 47 -20.93 3.39 3.12
C THR A 47 -19.97 2.22 3.31
N LEU A 48 -18.72 2.49 3.68
CA LEU A 48 -17.70 1.44 3.84
C LEU A 48 -18.10 0.40 4.89
N ALA A 49 -17.99 -0.87 4.53
CA ALA A 49 -18.07 -1.95 5.50
C ALA A 49 -16.77 -2.06 6.28
N THR A 50 -16.83 -2.62 7.50
CA THR A 50 -15.62 -2.96 8.26
C THR A 50 -15.51 -4.47 8.39
N GLY A 51 -14.36 -5.03 8.03
CA GLY A 51 -14.04 -6.43 8.20
C GLY A 51 -13.44 -6.75 9.57
N ASP A 52 -13.61 -8.01 9.98
CA ASP A 52 -12.94 -8.62 11.12
C ASP A 52 -12.57 -10.06 10.74
N ALA A 53 -11.34 -10.48 11.03
CA ALA A 53 -10.87 -11.83 10.77
C ALA A 53 -11.17 -12.81 11.92
N GLY A 54 -11.68 -12.33 13.07
CA GLY A 54 -11.89 -13.13 14.27
C GLY A 54 -10.60 -13.45 15.04
N ILE A 55 -9.45 -12.98 14.56
CA ILE A 55 -8.14 -13.03 15.22
C ILE A 55 -7.39 -11.73 14.93
N SER A 56 -6.74 -11.14 15.94
CA SER A 56 -5.96 -9.92 15.74
C SER A 56 -4.65 -10.22 14.99
N PRO A 57 -4.10 -9.25 14.25
CA PRO A 57 -2.79 -9.38 13.61
C PRO A 57 -1.69 -9.78 14.60
N GLU A 58 -1.73 -9.23 15.80
CA GLU A 58 -0.85 -9.55 16.91
C GLU A 58 -0.94 -11.01 17.33
N ALA A 59 -2.16 -11.48 17.62
CA ALA A 59 -2.38 -12.84 18.07
C ALA A 59 -1.96 -13.84 17.00
N LEU A 60 -2.25 -13.56 15.72
CA LEU A 60 -1.84 -14.41 14.61
C LEU A 60 -0.32 -14.48 14.47
N PHE A 61 0.38 -13.35 14.58
CA PHE A 61 1.84 -13.33 14.51
C PHE A 61 2.49 -14.09 15.67
N ASP A 62 1.98 -13.90 16.89
CA ASP A 62 2.53 -14.51 18.10
C ASP A 62 2.40 -16.05 18.11
N LEU A 63 1.48 -16.63 17.33
CA LEU A 63 1.41 -18.08 17.12
C LEU A 63 2.62 -18.63 16.37
N GLN A 64 3.32 -17.78 15.59
CA GLN A 64 4.39 -18.19 14.67
C GLN A 64 5.76 -17.67 15.08
N SER A 65 5.82 -16.60 15.86
CA SER A 65 7.09 -15.99 16.25
C SER A 65 7.01 -15.26 17.59
N PRO A 66 8.04 -15.40 18.46
CA PRO A 66 8.10 -14.65 19.71
C PRO A 66 8.58 -13.20 19.52
N ALA A 67 8.97 -12.79 18.31
CA ALA A 67 9.65 -11.52 18.03
C ALA A 67 8.90 -10.26 18.52
N ARG A 68 7.58 -10.33 18.74
CA ARG A 68 6.78 -9.19 19.21
C ARG A 68 6.63 -9.15 20.74
N VAL A 69 6.27 -10.28 21.36
CA VAL A 69 5.90 -10.38 22.78
C VAL A 69 7.04 -10.81 23.70
N SER A 70 7.92 -11.70 23.25
CA SER A 70 9.05 -12.20 24.04
C SER A 70 10.28 -12.38 23.14
N PRO A 71 10.74 -11.30 22.47
CA PRO A 71 11.87 -11.39 21.55
C PRO A 71 13.14 -11.86 22.27
N GLY A 72 14.00 -12.58 21.56
CA GLY A 72 15.33 -12.94 22.08
C GLY A 72 16.21 -11.71 22.35
N ILE A 73 16.00 -10.63 21.59
CA ILE A 73 16.65 -9.33 21.84
C ILE A 73 15.76 -8.16 21.42
N GLN A 74 15.91 -7.02 22.09
CA GLN A 74 15.15 -5.81 21.81
C GLN A 74 16.08 -4.62 21.56
N TYR A 75 15.80 -3.89 20.48
CA TYR A 75 16.47 -2.65 20.12
C TYR A 75 15.50 -1.46 20.11
N TRP A 76 16.06 -0.27 20.26
CA TRP A 76 15.39 1.02 20.23
C TRP A 76 16.08 1.90 19.21
N VAL A 77 15.28 2.50 18.33
CA VAL A 77 15.72 3.48 17.33
C VAL A 77 15.04 4.81 17.66
N GLY A 78 15.84 5.86 17.81
CA GLY A 78 15.38 7.18 18.23
C GLY A 78 15.19 8.12 17.05
N ALA A 79 14.18 8.99 17.14
CA ALA A 79 13.92 9.95 16.08
C ALA A 79 15.00 11.04 16.02
N PRO A 80 15.34 11.55 14.81
CA PRO A 80 16.22 12.70 14.68
C PRO A 80 15.76 13.89 15.54
N GLY A 81 16.68 14.46 16.31
CA GLY A 81 16.38 15.58 17.21
C GLY A 81 15.67 15.20 18.52
N SER A 82 15.49 13.90 18.80
CA SER A 82 14.95 13.44 20.09
C SER A 82 16.01 13.51 21.22
N SER A 83 15.55 13.43 22.47
CA SER A 83 16.41 13.39 23.67
C SER A 83 16.14 12.09 24.45
N PRO A 84 17.15 11.25 24.72
CA PRO A 84 18.56 11.45 24.38
C PRO A 84 18.84 11.35 22.89
N ALA A 85 19.88 12.05 22.42
CA ALA A 85 20.23 12.08 21.00
C ALA A 85 20.59 10.67 20.51
N PRO A 86 19.93 10.17 19.45
CA PRO A 86 20.21 8.85 18.94
C PRO A 86 21.56 8.80 18.22
N SER A 87 22.25 7.65 18.33
CA SER A 87 23.54 7.41 17.68
C SER A 87 23.71 5.93 17.37
N ASP A 88 24.24 5.60 16.19
CA ASP A 88 24.57 4.21 15.84
C ASP A 88 25.83 3.68 16.57
N SER A 89 26.49 4.53 17.37
CA SER A 89 27.47 4.11 18.37
C SER A 89 26.84 3.63 19.68
N ASN A 90 25.55 3.90 19.91
CA ASN A 90 24.85 3.40 21.09
C ASN A 90 24.59 1.89 20.95
N ASN A 91 24.31 1.22 22.08
CA ASN A 91 23.99 -0.21 22.06
C ASN A 91 22.56 -0.50 21.57
N GLY A 92 21.65 0.48 21.59
CA GLY A 92 20.25 0.31 21.22
C GLY A 92 19.40 -0.49 22.20
N LEU A 93 19.92 -0.98 23.32
CA LEU A 93 19.21 -1.92 24.21
C LEU A 93 18.19 -1.25 25.13
N SER A 94 18.14 0.08 25.13
CA SER A 94 17.20 0.86 25.95
C SER A 94 16.80 2.15 25.24
N PRO A 95 15.63 2.75 25.58
CA PRO A 95 15.26 4.06 25.06
C PRO A 95 16.20 5.18 25.52
N ALA A 96 17.03 4.97 26.55
CA ALA A 96 18.04 5.91 27.01
C ALA A 96 19.33 5.89 26.17
N THR A 97 19.54 4.84 25.37
CA THR A 97 20.69 4.67 24.48
C THR A 97 20.24 4.20 23.09
N PRO A 98 19.33 4.94 22.42
CA PRO A 98 18.74 4.48 21.17
C PRO A 98 19.72 4.59 20.00
N LEU A 99 19.58 3.70 19.02
CA LEU A 99 20.27 3.76 17.73
C LEU A 99 19.71 4.91 16.88
N ALA A 100 20.48 5.41 15.92
CA ALA A 100 20.04 6.42 14.96
C ALA A 100 19.29 5.82 13.77
N SER A 101 19.66 4.61 13.34
CA SER A 101 19.10 3.99 12.15
C SER A 101 18.44 2.63 12.40
N MET A 102 17.39 2.35 11.61
CA MET A 102 16.80 1.01 11.53
C MET A 102 17.77 0.00 10.90
N THR A 103 18.57 0.42 9.91
CA THR A 103 19.67 -0.40 9.34
C THR A 103 20.58 -0.96 10.44
N LYS A 104 21.05 -0.12 11.38
CA LYS A 104 21.93 -0.57 12.45
C LYS A 104 21.24 -1.56 13.39
N ALA A 105 19.96 -1.34 13.71
CA ALA A 105 19.18 -2.26 14.53
C ALA A 105 19.06 -3.66 13.89
N ILE A 106 18.82 -3.73 12.58
CA ILE A 106 18.76 -5.00 11.83
C ILE A 106 20.11 -5.70 11.83
N GLN A 107 21.20 -4.97 11.60
CA GLN A 107 22.56 -5.53 11.63
C GLN A 107 22.91 -6.12 13.00
N LEU A 108 22.59 -5.41 14.09
CA LEU A 108 22.82 -5.89 15.45
C LEU A 108 21.91 -7.08 15.80
N ALA A 109 20.67 -7.11 15.31
CA ALA A 109 19.77 -8.26 15.44
C ALA A 109 20.36 -9.51 14.75
N ASN A 110 20.78 -9.38 13.49
CA ASN A 110 21.39 -10.47 12.72
C ASN A 110 22.67 -11.01 13.39
N ALA A 111 23.46 -10.14 14.03
CA ALA A 111 24.70 -10.51 14.71
C ALA A 111 24.52 -11.02 16.15
N SER A 112 23.30 -10.98 16.71
CA SER A 112 23.05 -11.24 18.13
C SER A 112 23.15 -12.72 18.56
N GLY A 113 23.09 -13.65 17.61
CA GLY A 113 22.96 -15.09 17.88
C GLY A 113 21.57 -15.50 18.39
N GLN A 114 20.61 -14.58 18.47
CA GLN A 114 19.22 -14.87 18.83
C GLN A 114 18.40 -15.32 17.62
N SER A 115 17.28 -16.00 17.86
CA SER A 115 16.35 -16.43 16.79
C SER A 115 15.30 -15.38 16.44
N SER A 116 15.15 -14.34 17.26
CA SER A 116 14.15 -13.30 17.06
C SER A 116 14.56 -11.95 17.67
N ALA A 117 14.10 -10.86 17.07
CA ALA A 117 14.33 -9.50 17.58
C ALA A 117 13.10 -8.59 17.48
N ARG A 118 13.00 -7.64 18.41
CA ARG A 118 12.05 -6.51 18.32
C ARG A 118 12.80 -5.20 18.17
N VAL A 119 12.42 -4.40 17.19
CA VAL A 119 12.92 -3.04 16.98
C VAL A 119 11.77 -2.07 17.29
N ASN A 120 11.91 -1.32 18.39
CA ASN A 120 10.97 -0.25 18.72
C ASN A 120 11.48 1.04 18.08
N VAL A 121 10.68 1.64 17.21
CA VAL A 121 11.06 2.83 16.46
C VAL A 121 10.28 4.01 17.00
N MET A 122 10.96 4.96 17.63
CA MET A 122 10.31 6.14 18.20
C MET A 122 9.63 6.98 17.11
N ALA A 123 8.49 7.58 17.43
CA ALA A 123 7.75 8.41 16.51
C ALA A 123 8.60 9.56 15.93
N GLY A 124 8.51 9.76 14.62
CA GLY A 124 9.34 10.73 13.92
C GLY A 124 9.52 10.40 12.44
N GLU A 125 10.29 11.24 11.75
CA GLU A 125 10.60 11.11 10.33
C GLU A 125 12.04 10.64 10.13
N TYR A 126 12.21 9.51 9.43
CA TYR A 126 13.48 8.83 9.18
C TYR A 126 13.75 8.87 7.67
N PHE A 127 14.59 9.80 7.24
CA PHE A 127 15.07 9.85 5.86
C PHE A 127 15.94 8.64 5.54
N ARG A 128 16.22 8.41 4.26
CA ARG A 128 16.84 7.19 3.72
C ARG A 128 18.05 6.66 4.51
N ALA A 129 18.94 7.54 4.97
CA ALA A 129 20.14 7.15 5.72
C ALA A 129 19.86 6.61 7.13
N LEU A 130 18.67 6.88 7.68
CA LEU A 130 18.22 6.42 9.00
C LEU A 130 17.12 5.34 8.90
N GLY A 131 16.60 5.12 7.70
CA GLY A 131 15.65 4.06 7.38
C GLY A 131 16.25 2.65 7.44
N PRO A 132 15.49 1.62 7.02
CA PRO A 132 15.99 0.25 6.85
C PRO A 132 16.91 0.09 5.61
N ALA A 133 16.71 0.94 4.59
CA ALA A 133 17.54 1.04 3.38
C ALA A 133 17.87 -0.32 2.71
N GLY A 134 16.90 -1.24 2.65
CA GLY A 134 17.06 -2.55 2.04
C GLY A 134 17.90 -3.55 2.84
N THR A 135 18.28 -3.22 4.08
CA THR A 135 19.01 -4.14 4.96
C THR A 135 18.10 -5.30 5.33
N VAL A 136 18.53 -6.52 5.02
CA VAL A 136 17.69 -7.71 5.17
C VAL A 136 17.86 -8.36 6.55
N PRO A 137 16.77 -8.56 7.31
CA PRO A 137 16.78 -9.40 8.52
C PRO A 137 17.01 -10.87 8.20
N THR A 138 17.86 -11.55 8.98
CA THR A 138 18.14 -12.99 8.87
C THR A 138 17.51 -13.82 9.99
N ILE A 139 16.76 -13.17 10.88
CA ILE A 139 16.03 -13.77 12.00
C ILE A 139 14.61 -13.20 12.02
N ASP A 140 13.70 -13.85 12.74
CA ASP A 140 12.35 -13.32 12.90
C ASP A 140 12.39 -11.93 13.53
N ILE A 141 11.59 -10.99 13.01
CA ILE A 141 11.72 -9.59 13.42
C ILE A 141 10.38 -8.88 13.51
N ALA A 142 10.24 -8.03 14.53
CA ALA A 142 9.12 -7.12 14.69
C ALA A 142 9.60 -5.67 14.69
N PHE A 143 9.06 -4.82 13.82
CA PHE A 143 9.21 -3.37 13.87
C PHE A 143 7.93 -2.75 14.44
N VAL A 144 8.04 -2.06 15.58
CA VAL A 144 6.88 -1.50 16.28
C VAL A 144 7.11 -0.02 16.49
N ALA A 145 6.23 0.82 15.93
CA ALA A 145 6.22 2.24 16.19
C ALA A 145 5.95 2.51 17.69
N TYR A 146 6.73 3.41 18.29
CA TYR A 146 6.69 3.71 19.71
C TYR A 146 6.44 5.20 19.94
N GLY A 147 5.42 5.53 20.74
CA GLY A 147 5.07 6.92 21.07
C GLY A 147 4.36 7.69 19.95
N GLY A 148 3.92 7.02 18.87
CA GLY A 148 3.24 7.65 17.74
C GLY A 148 3.59 6.99 16.41
N ARG A 149 3.30 7.68 15.30
CA ARG A 149 3.60 7.22 13.92
C ARG A 149 5.08 7.38 13.59
N VAL A 150 5.59 6.46 12.78
CA VAL A 150 6.93 6.53 12.18
C VAL A 150 6.77 6.76 10.69
N VAL A 151 7.40 7.81 10.15
CA VAL A 151 7.50 8.02 8.71
C VAL A 151 8.92 7.68 8.27
N THR A 152 9.08 6.79 7.30
CA THR A 152 10.39 6.46 6.74
C THR A 152 10.31 6.38 5.23
N GLY A 153 11.42 6.57 4.52
CA GLY A 153 11.36 6.45 3.07
C GLY A 153 12.69 6.53 2.37
N THR A 154 12.61 6.48 1.05
CA THR A 154 13.76 6.70 0.15
C THR A 154 14.05 8.19 -0.09
N PHE A 155 13.41 9.07 0.67
CA PHE A 155 13.63 10.50 0.59
C PHE A 155 14.84 10.94 1.40
N ASP A 156 15.48 12.02 0.95
CA ASP A 156 16.60 12.64 1.65
C ASP A 156 16.13 13.81 2.52
N ASN A 157 16.86 14.05 3.61
CA ASN A 157 16.82 15.33 4.32
C ASN A 157 17.85 16.26 3.66
N PHE A 158 17.38 17.12 2.75
CA PHE A 158 18.24 17.95 1.92
C PHE A 158 18.47 19.35 2.51
N SER A 159 19.61 19.96 2.16
CA SER A 159 19.96 21.33 2.52
C SER A 159 19.14 22.37 1.74
N THR A 160 19.32 23.64 2.06
CA THR A 160 18.61 24.74 1.39
C THR A 160 18.89 24.78 -0.12
N PHE A 161 17.81 24.80 -0.90
CA PHE A 161 17.86 25.09 -2.33
C PHE A 161 18.25 26.54 -2.58
N THR A 162 19.02 26.79 -3.65
CA THR A 162 19.40 28.16 -4.07
C THR A 162 18.80 28.49 -5.41
N LEU A 163 18.49 29.77 -5.65
CA LEU A 163 18.09 30.22 -6.98
C LEU A 163 19.23 29.95 -7.96
N ASP A 164 18.95 29.31 -9.09
CA ASP A 164 19.99 28.96 -10.05
C ASP A 164 20.44 30.19 -10.85
N ALA A 165 21.75 30.36 -11.02
CA ALA A 165 22.31 31.53 -11.70
C ALA A 165 22.08 31.51 -13.23
N THR A 166 21.91 30.33 -13.83
CA THR A 166 21.65 30.18 -15.28
C THR A 166 20.15 30.11 -15.53
N TYR A 167 19.45 29.29 -14.75
CA TYR A 167 17.99 29.11 -14.86
C TYR A 167 17.30 29.91 -13.76
N THR A 168 17.24 31.22 -13.92
CA THR A 168 16.87 32.18 -12.87
C THR A 168 15.43 32.09 -12.34
N ASN A 169 14.58 31.26 -12.94
CA ASN A 169 13.23 30.96 -12.44
C ASN A 169 13.14 29.60 -11.73
N CYS A 170 14.29 28.93 -11.54
CA CYS A 170 14.39 27.60 -10.96
C CYS A 170 15.28 27.63 -9.72
N TYR A 171 14.90 26.84 -8.71
CA TYR A 171 15.78 26.55 -7.59
C TYR A 171 16.54 25.26 -7.88
N SER A 172 17.84 25.22 -7.56
CA SER A 172 18.67 24.03 -7.79
C SER A 172 19.39 23.55 -6.54
N LEU A 173 19.72 22.26 -6.55
CA LEU A 173 20.52 21.56 -5.52
C LEU A 173 21.34 20.45 -6.19
N ALA A 174 22.57 20.24 -5.73
CA ALA A 174 23.41 19.12 -6.16
C ALA A 174 22.84 17.79 -5.62
N LEU A 175 22.03 17.13 -6.44
CA LEU A 175 21.35 15.89 -6.11
C LEU A 175 21.04 15.13 -7.42
N THR A 176 21.31 13.84 -7.44
CA THR A 176 21.12 12.95 -8.59
C THR A 176 20.28 11.72 -8.22
N SER A 177 19.95 10.85 -9.17
CA SER A 177 19.17 9.62 -8.94
C SER A 177 17.81 9.90 -8.28
N ILE A 178 17.00 10.72 -8.93
CA ILE A 178 15.68 11.13 -8.45
C ILE A 178 14.63 10.41 -9.28
N ASP A 179 13.70 9.78 -8.58
CA ASP A 179 12.60 9.07 -9.22
C ASP A 179 11.36 9.96 -9.30
N ARG A 180 11.10 10.71 -8.21
CA ARG A 180 9.85 11.45 -8.03
C ARG A 180 10.02 12.64 -7.08
N VAL A 181 9.24 13.68 -7.32
CA VAL A 181 9.18 14.89 -6.48
C VAL A 181 7.72 15.18 -6.15
N GLY A 182 7.40 15.32 -4.87
CA GLY A 182 6.04 15.58 -4.38
C GLY A 182 5.93 16.91 -3.64
N ASN A 183 4.79 17.58 -3.80
CA ASN A 183 4.43 18.76 -3.03
C ASN A 183 3.75 18.32 -1.72
N ARG A 184 4.36 18.63 -0.57
CA ARG A 184 3.84 18.26 0.75
C ARG A 184 2.66 19.13 1.21
N LEU A 185 2.49 20.30 0.61
CA LEU A 185 1.42 21.25 0.95
C LEU A 185 0.14 20.98 0.17
N ALA A 186 0.27 20.51 -1.07
CA ALA A 186 -0.86 20.25 -1.94
C ALA A 186 -1.24 18.76 -1.93
N LYS A 187 -2.50 18.49 -1.60
CA LYS A 187 -3.05 17.14 -1.52
C LYS A 187 -3.88 16.84 -2.75
N SER A 188 -3.80 15.61 -3.24
CA SER A 188 -4.57 15.15 -4.40
C SER A 188 -6.06 15.26 -4.13
N GLY A 189 -6.84 15.73 -5.10
CA GLY A 189 -8.30 15.82 -5.03
C GLY A 189 -9.03 14.47 -4.93
N PHE A 190 -8.31 13.35 -5.07
CA PHE A 190 -8.82 11.99 -4.91
C PHE A 190 -9.07 11.57 -3.45
N ALA A 191 -9.07 12.54 -2.53
CA ALA A 191 -9.26 12.33 -1.11
C ALA A 191 -10.72 12.01 -0.76
N THR A 192 -11.17 10.82 -1.14
CA THR A 192 -12.40 10.26 -0.60
C THR A 192 -12.04 9.48 0.68
N TYR A 193 -12.68 9.82 1.80
CA TYR A 193 -12.48 9.21 3.14
C TYR A 193 -11.12 9.44 3.84
N GLY A 194 -10.49 10.59 3.63
CA GLY A 194 -9.33 11.02 4.45
C GLY A 194 -7.97 10.48 3.99
N VAL A 195 -7.94 9.67 2.93
CA VAL A 195 -6.70 9.28 2.25
C VAL A 195 -6.22 10.44 1.38
N GLN A 196 -5.24 11.20 1.87
CA GLN A 196 -4.66 12.32 1.15
C GLN A 196 -3.25 11.98 0.69
N THR A 197 -3.08 11.86 -0.63
CA THR A 197 -1.75 11.73 -1.23
C THR A 197 -1.22 13.11 -1.61
N ASN A 198 0.09 13.27 -1.68
CA ASN A 198 0.74 14.47 -2.18
C ASN A 198 0.51 14.56 -3.69
N THR A 199 0.39 15.79 -4.19
CA THR A 199 0.44 16.04 -5.63
C THR A 199 1.88 15.92 -6.12
N ASP A 200 2.07 15.32 -7.29
CA ASP A 200 3.39 15.16 -7.89
C ASP A 200 3.76 16.40 -8.68
N HIS A 201 5.03 16.79 -8.58
CA HIS A 201 5.58 17.73 -9.53
C HIS A 201 5.71 17.03 -10.89
N SER A 202 5.32 17.70 -11.96
CA SER A 202 5.49 17.16 -13.32
C SER A 202 6.96 17.26 -13.75
N LYS A 203 7.53 16.15 -14.23
CA LYS A 203 8.91 16.13 -14.73
C LYS A 203 8.96 16.69 -16.16
N LEU A 204 9.93 17.55 -16.44
CA LEU A 204 10.29 18.01 -17.77
C LEU A 204 11.63 17.40 -18.21
N ALA A 205 11.88 17.40 -19.52
CA ALA A 205 13.03 16.73 -20.12
C ALA A 205 14.38 17.29 -19.63
N ASP A 206 14.47 18.61 -19.45
CA ASP A 206 15.71 19.30 -19.10
C ASP A 206 15.46 20.66 -18.40
N PRO A 207 16.49 21.25 -17.75
CA PRO A 207 16.35 22.51 -17.02
C PRO A 207 16.06 23.74 -17.91
N ALA A 208 16.49 23.75 -19.18
CA ALA A 208 16.21 24.85 -20.10
C ALA A 208 14.72 24.86 -20.50
N THR A 209 14.15 23.68 -20.73
CA THR A 209 12.71 23.49 -20.95
C THR A 209 11.91 23.91 -19.71
N LEU A 210 12.36 23.55 -18.52
CA LEU A 210 11.75 24.00 -17.26
C LEU A 210 11.74 25.53 -17.10
N GLN A 211 12.87 26.18 -17.43
CA GLN A 211 12.99 27.63 -17.42
C GLN A 211 12.07 28.31 -18.43
N ALA A 212 11.98 27.77 -19.65
CA ALA A 212 11.20 28.34 -20.75
C ALA A 212 9.69 28.10 -20.63
N THR A 213 9.28 27.08 -19.88
CA THR A 213 7.86 26.75 -19.68
C THR A 213 7.16 27.92 -19.00
N ALA A 214 6.04 28.39 -19.56
CA ALA A 214 5.23 29.44 -18.94
C ALA A 214 4.75 29.01 -17.53
N PRO A 215 4.49 29.92 -16.59
CA PRO A 215 3.90 29.55 -15.30
C PRO A 215 2.66 28.67 -15.51
N THR A 216 2.69 27.44 -15.01
CA THR A 216 1.59 26.47 -15.10
C THR A 216 0.80 26.47 -13.80
N THR A 217 -0.28 25.69 -13.73
CA THR A 217 -1.02 25.41 -12.50
C THR A 217 -0.42 24.25 -11.69
N SER A 218 0.75 23.73 -12.09
CA SER A 218 1.41 22.57 -11.47
C SER A 218 2.85 22.89 -11.08
N ASP A 219 3.34 22.25 -10.01
CA ASP A 219 4.76 22.27 -9.70
C ASP A 219 5.54 21.46 -10.75
N LEU A 220 6.73 21.94 -11.11
CA LEU A 220 7.56 21.36 -12.16
C LEU A 220 8.95 21.01 -11.62
N TRP A 221 9.59 20.00 -12.22
CA TRP A 221 10.99 19.70 -11.96
C TRP A 221 11.70 19.14 -13.19
N ALA A 222 13.02 19.25 -13.19
CA ALA A 222 13.90 18.64 -14.17
C ALA A 222 15.23 18.25 -13.49
N THR A 223 16.06 17.48 -14.18
CA THR A 223 17.40 17.11 -13.70
C THR A 223 18.40 17.22 -14.83
N ASP A 224 19.64 17.52 -14.49
CA ASP A 224 20.80 17.21 -15.34
C ASP A 224 21.64 16.09 -14.68
N ALA A 225 22.87 15.88 -15.15
CA ALA A 225 23.77 14.84 -14.62
C ALA A 225 24.23 15.09 -13.17
N THR A 226 24.04 16.31 -12.63
CA THR A 226 24.63 16.79 -11.37
C THR A 226 23.63 17.41 -10.40
N LYS A 227 22.53 17.96 -10.90
CA LYS A 227 21.56 18.75 -10.14
C LYS A 227 20.12 18.38 -10.44
N ILE A 228 19.28 18.66 -9.45
CA ILE A 228 17.84 18.82 -9.61
C ILE A 228 17.50 20.30 -9.71
N TYR A 229 16.50 20.61 -10.54
CA TYR A 229 15.89 21.91 -10.67
C TYR A 229 14.41 21.79 -10.34
N ILE A 230 13.93 22.63 -9.44
CA ILE A 230 12.54 22.67 -9.02
C ILE A 230 11.99 24.06 -9.24
N ARG A 231 10.82 24.12 -9.84
CA ARG A 231 10.02 25.33 -9.95
C ARG A 231 8.65 25.07 -9.38
N ARG A 232 8.40 25.61 -8.19
CA ARG A 232 7.09 25.54 -7.56
C ARG A 232 6.14 26.57 -8.17
N VAL A 233 4.86 26.22 -8.28
CA VAL A 233 3.82 27.10 -8.79
C VAL A 233 3.62 28.35 -7.91
N ASP A 234 3.85 28.20 -6.61
CA ASP A 234 3.79 29.28 -5.62
C ASP A 234 5.05 30.15 -5.56
N GLY A 235 6.10 29.81 -6.32
CA GLY A 235 7.38 30.51 -6.32
C GLY A 235 8.23 30.33 -5.06
N ALA A 236 7.77 29.55 -4.07
CA ALA A 236 8.48 29.36 -2.82
C ALA A 236 9.79 28.57 -3.02
N VAL A 237 10.77 28.79 -2.14
CA VAL A 237 11.99 27.98 -2.10
C VAL A 237 11.61 26.55 -1.66
N PRO A 238 12.08 25.50 -2.35
CA PRO A 238 11.89 24.13 -1.89
C PRO A 238 12.57 23.88 -0.54
N THR A 239 11.83 23.28 0.38
CA THR A 239 12.27 22.89 1.73
C THR A 239 11.77 21.48 2.05
N PRO A 240 12.37 20.75 3.00
CA PRO A 240 11.85 19.47 3.43
C PRO A 240 10.39 19.53 3.92
N THR A 241 9.91 20.69 4.38
CA THR A 241 8.53 20.89 4.83
C THR A 241 7.52 21.00 3.68
N ASN A 242 7.90 21.59 2.54
CA ASN A 242 6.99 21.83 1.41
C ASN A 242 7.23 20.91 0.20
N THR A 243 8.38 20.25 0.13
CA THR A 243 8.79 19.42 -1.01
C THR A 243 9.44 18.13 -0.52
N ARG A 244 9.08 17.02 -1.16
CA ARG A 244 9.61 15.69 -0.90
C ARG A 244 10.30 15.17 -2.16
N ILE A 245 11.53 14.67 -2.04
CA ILE A 245 12.31 14.14 -3.17
C ILE A 245 12.62 12.67 -2.90
N TYR A 246 12.15 11.76 -3.75
CA TYR A 246 12.36 10.32 -3.63
C TYR A 246 13.49 9.85 -4.54
N ARG A 247 14.39 9.01 -4.00
CA ARG A 247 15.56 8.50 -4.73
C ARG A 247 15.26 7.23 -5.53
N SER A 248 15.87 7.13 -6.71
CA SER A 248 15.82 5.92 -7.55
C SER A 248 16.84 4.85 -7.08
N GLY A 249 16.59 3.57 -7.41
CA GLY A 249 17.49 2.45 -7.14
C GLY A 249 17.62 2.03 -5.66
N VAL A 250 16.60 2.25 -4.83
CA VAL A 250 16.66 1.97 -3.39
C VAL A 250 15.48 1.11 -2.95
N PHE A 251 15.78 -0.02 -2.32
CA PHE A 251 14.83 -0.79 -1.51
C PHE A 251 14.61 -0.10 -0.17
N LEU A 252 13.38 -0.09 0.33
CA LEU A 252 13.09 0.40 1.68
C LEU A 252 13.05 -0.75 2.67
N PHE A 253 11.89 -1.39 2.85
CA PHE A 253 11.80 -2.65 3.60
C PHE A 253 11.94 -3.80 2.62
N TYR A 254 13.02 -4.58 2.76
CA TYR A 254 13.30 -5.73 1.91
C TYR A 254 13.55 -6.98 2.74
N PHE A 255 12.75 -8.00 2.49
CA PHE A 255 12.79 -9.29 3.17
C PHE A 255 12.97 -10.38 2.12
N ASN A 256 14.19 -10.88 1.96
CA ASN A 256 14.47 -11.99 1.03
C ASN A 256 14.91 -13.28 1.72
N GLN A 257 14.77 -13.31 3.04
CA GLN A 257 14.97 -14.49 3.86
C GLN A 257 13.62 -15.02 4.32
N ALA A 258 13.51 -16.33 4.46
CA ALA A 258 12.32 -16.99 4.97
C ALA A 258 12.19 -16.83 6.49
N VAL A 259 11.83 -15.63 6.94
CA VAL A 259 11.67 -15.23 8.35
C VAL A 259 10.27 -14.69 8.62
N ASN A 260 9.78 -14.79 9.85
CA ASN A 260 8.54 -14.14 10.23
C ASN A 260 8.78 -12.63 10.44
N VAL A 261 7.89 -11.80 9.92
CA VAL A 261 8.00 -10.34 9.98
C VAL A 261 6.71 -9.72 10.52
N TYR A 262 6.83 -8.85 11.51
CA TYR A 262 5.76 -8.01 12.01
C TYR A 262 6.12 -6.54 11.83
N VAL A 263 5.20 -5.72 11.32
CA VAL A 263 5.39 -4.27 11.20
C VAL A 263 4.13 -3.57 11.70
N GLU A 264 4.27 -2.63 12.63
CA GLU A 264 3.14 -1.85 13.15
C GLU A 264 3.43 -0.36 13.17
N GLY A 265 2.49 0.43 12.63
CA GLY A 265 2.46 1.87 12.82
C GLY A 265 3.44 2.67 11.95
N ILE A 266 3.93 2.10 10.85
CA ILE A 266 4.95 2.69 9.99
C ILE A 266 4.36 3.17 8.65
N ASP A 267 4.58 4.43 8.33
CA ASP A 267 4.35 5.07 7.04
C ASP A 267 5.62 5.05 6.21
N ALA A 268 5.59 4.30 5.12
CA ALA A 268 6.74 4.05 4.27
C ALA A 268 6.54 4.75 2.92
N GLU A 269 7.47 5.62 2.53
CA GLU A 269 7.36 6.48 1.34
C GLU A 269 8.47 6.21 0.30
N GLY A 270 8.07 6.13 -0.97
CA GLY A 270 8.95 5.87 -2.11
C GLY A 270 9.29 4.38 -2.24
N ALA A 271 10.56 4.10 -2.50
CA ALA A 271 11.09 2.83 -3.03
C ALA A 271 10.94 2.74 -4.54
N SER A 272 12.04 2.36 -5.17
CA SER A 272 12.24 2.37 -6.62
C SER A 272 12.99 1.13 -7.06
N SER A 273 12.94 0.10 -6.21
CA SER A 273 13.44 -1.24 -6.44
C SER A 273 12.34 -2.17 -5.94
N ALA A 274 11.44 -2.50 -6.85
CA ALA A 274 10.29 -3.38 -6.69
C ALA A 274 9.17 -2.90 -5.75
N ALA A 275 9.35 -2.77 -4.43
CA ALA A 275 8.26 -2.32 -3.55
C ALA A 275 8.71 -1.53 -2.32
N THR A 276 7.78 -0.79 -1.69
CA THR A 276 8.03 -0.11 -0.42
C THR A 276 8.19 -1.12 0.73
N PHE A 277 7.27 -2.08 0.82
CA PHE A 277 7.41 -3.31 1.60
C PHE A 277 7.54 -4.48 0.62
N ASP A 278 8.76 -4.96 0.42
CA ASP A 278 9.07 -6.07 -0.49
C ASP A 278 9.45 -7.31 0.32
N TYR A 279 8.55 -8.29 0.39
CA TYR A 279 8.88 -9.62 0.87
C TYR A 279 8.95 -10.55 -0.35
N ARG A 280 10.15 -10.84 -0.84
CA ARG A 280 10.37 -11.69 -2.03
C ARG A 280 11.45 -12.71 -1.77
N LEU A 281 11.06 -13.98 -1.76
CA LEU A 281 12.01 -15.08 -1.67
C LEU A 281 12.50 -15.48 -3.07
N SER A 282 13.79 -15.81 -3.18
CA SER A 282 14.38 -16.36 -4.41
C SER A 282 14.25 -17.89 -4.51
N ALA A 283 13.76 -18.55 -3.46
CA ALA A 283 13.54 -19.99 -3.40
C ALA A 283 12.36 -20.30 -2.47
N GLN A 284 11.66 -21.41 -2.72
CA GLN A 284 10.55 -21.84 -1.87
C GLN A 284 11.05 -22.09 -0.44
N SER A 285 10.33 -21.56 0.55
CA SER A 285 10.55 -21.92 1.96
C SER A 285 9.90 -23.27 2.27
N ALA A 286 10.62 -24.14 2.97
CA ALA A 286 10.04 -25.39 3.49
C ALA A 286 8.99 -25.12 4.59
N LEU A 287 9.25 -24.09 5.42
CA LEU A 287 8.44 -23.70 6.56
C LEU A 287 7.40 -22.66 6.16
N LYS A 288 6.22 -22.72 6.79
CA LYS A 288 5.24 -21.64 6.72
C LYS A 288 5.77 -20.44 7.50
N ARG A 289 5.71 -19.26 6.90
CA ARG A 289 6.06 -17.97 7.51
C ARG A 289 4.88 -17.04 7.54
N VAL A 290 4.96 -16.03 8.38
CA VAL A 290 3.98 -14.94 8.39
C VAL A 290 4.64 -13.60 8.16
N PHE A 291 4.02 -12.80 7.30
CA PHE A 291 4.28 -11.38 7.15
C PHE A 291 3.04 -10.65 7.65
N VAL A 292 3.16 -9.86 8.70
CA VAL A 292 2.04 -9.13 9.28
C VAL A 292 2.35 -7.64 9.26
N ALA A 293 1.46 -6.85 8.67
CA ALA A 293 1.52 -5.39 8.74
C ALA A 293 0.22 -4.87 9.36
N LYS A 294 0.35 -4.02 10.38
CA LYS A 294 -0.79 -3.41 11.08
C LYS A 294 -0.67 -1.90 11.04
N ASN A 295 -1.70 -1.24 10.53
CA ASN A 295 -1.78 0.21 10.40
C ASN A 295 -0.53 0.78 9.70
N CYS A 296 -0.04 0.15 8.65
CA CYS A 296 1.12 0.63 7.89
C CYS A 296 0.66 1.30 6.59
N SER A 297 1.44 2.24 6.07
CA SER A 297 1.21 2.74 4.71
C SER A 297 2.43 2.55 3.82
N ALA A 298 2.20 2.29 2.55
CA ALA A 298 3.17 2.12 1.49
C ALA A 298 2.79 3.08 0.36
N LYS A 299 3.48 4.21 0.28
CA LYS A 299 3.07 5.34 -0.55
C LYS A 299 4.13 5.75 -1.53
N TYR A 300 3.71 6.18 -2.70
CA TYR A 300 4.58 6.81 -3.70
C TYR A 300 5.70 5.91 -4.21
N ALA A 301 5.52 4.59 -4.20
CA ALA A 301 6.49 3.68 -4.79
C ALA A 301 6.64 3.97 -6.29
N GLY A 302 7.88 3.96 -6.77
CA GLY A 302 8.23 4.26 -8.15
C GLY A 302 8.07 5.72 -8.54
N GLY A 303 8.29 5.98 -9.82
CA GLY A 303 8.32 7.30 -10.41
C GLY A 303 8.72 7.24 -11.87
N VAL A 304 9.45 8.27 -12.32
CA VAL A 304 9.76 8.45 -13.74
C VAL A 304 10.90 7.53 -14.21
N VAL A 305 11.79 7.11 -13.30
CA VAL A 305 12.88 6.18 -13.61
C VAL A 305 12.42 4.74 -13.39
N ASN A 306 11.73 4.46 -12.28
CA ASN A 306 11.16 3.14 -12.01
C ASN A 306 9.64 3.20 -12.08
N THR A 307 9.09 2.74 -13.20
CA THR A 307 7.64 2.73 -13.45
C THR A 307 6.96 1.45 -12.98
N THR A 308 7.68 0.52 -12.34
CA THR A 308 7.16 -0.82 -12.01
C THR A 308 7.08 -1.09 -10.50
N SER A 309 7.27 -0.07 -9.68
CA SER A 309 7.31 -0.24 -8.23
C SER A 309 5.93 -0.12 -7.57
N ARG A 310 5.66 -1.07 -6.66
CA ARG A 310 4.39 -1.28 -5.93
C ARG A 310 4.50 -0.86 -4.46
N GLY A 311 3.36 -0.68 -3.80
CA GLY A 311 3.33 -0.36 -2.37
C GLY A 311 3.76 -1.56 -1.51
N PHE A 312 2.84 -2.50 -1.34
CA PHE A 312 3.11 -3.82 -0.73
C PHE A 312 3.32 -4.84 -1.84
N GLY A 313 4.50 -5.44 -1.92
CA GLY A 313 4.83 -6.55 -2.81
C GLY A 313 5.22 -7.78 -2.00
N ILE A 314 4.32 -8.76 -1.92
CA ILE A 314 4.57 -10.00 -1.18
C ILE A 314 4.58 -11.16 -2.17
N GLU A 315 5.72 -11.81 -2.29
CA GLU A 315 6.02 -12.74 -3.36
C GLU A 315 6.68 -14.02 -2.85
N SER A 316 6.05 -15.14 -3.22
CA SER A 316 6.62 -16.49 -3.11
C SER A 316 6.99 -16.93 -1.68
N MET A 317 6.27 -16.41 -0.68
CA MET A 317 6.35 -16.94 0.68
C MET A 317 5.36 -18.10 0.86
N LYS A 318 5.84 -19.23 1.36
CA LYS A 318 4.95 -20.28 1.88
C LYS A 318 4.38 -19.79 3.21
N GLY A 319 3.06 -19.62 3.32
CA GLY A 319 2.41 -19.20 4.56
C GLY A 319 1.39 -18.09 4.37
N LEU A 320 1.34 -17.11 5.27
CA LEU A 320 0.29 -16.07 5.28
C LEU A 320 0.88 -14.65 5.33
N ALA A 321 0.43 -13.81 4.41
CA ALA A 321 0.57 -12.36 4.49
C ALA A 321 -0.71 -11.74 5.06
N TYR A 322 -0.65 -11.08 6.23
CA TYR A 322 -1.80 -10.45 6.87
C TYR A 322 -1.59 -8.93 6.98
N LEU A 323 -2.34 -8.16 6.18
CA LEU A 323 -2.40 -6.71 6.27
C LEU A 323 -3.68 -6.28 6.99
N TYR A 324 -3.58 -5.44 8.01
CA TYR A 324 -4.71 -4.92 8.77
C TYR A 324 -4.64 -3.40 8.86
N GLY A 325 -5.67 -2.69 8.39
CA GLY A 325 -5.71 -1.24 8.41
C GLY A 325 -4.58 -0.60 7.59
N CYS A 326 -4.06 -1.30 6.58
CA CYS A 326 -2.92 -0.84 5.79
C CYS A 326 -3.35 -0.07 4.55
N GLU A 327 -2.46 0.76 4.01
CA GLU A 327 -2.73 1.60 2.84
C GLU A 327 -1.61 1.49 1.80
N GLY A 328 -1.92 1.07 0.56
CA GLY A 328 -1.01 1.13 -0.59
C GLY A 328 -1.45 2.17 -1.62
N SER A 329 -0.84 3.36 -1.65
CA SER A 329 -1.40 4.49 -2.42
C SER A 329 -0.40 5.24 -3.27
N ALA A 330 -0.90 5.82 -4.37
CA ALA A 330 -0.12 6.66 -5.28
C ALA A 330 1.14 5.98 -5.82
N CYS A 331 1.17 4.65 -5.91
CA CYS A 331 2.29 3.91 -6.47
C CYS A 331 2.30 3.99 -8.00
N ALA A 332 3.47 3.78 -8.60
CA ALA A 332 3.65 3.74 -10.05
C ALA A 332 2.89 2.55 -10.65
N THR A 333 2.86 1.43 -9.94
CA THR A 333 1.99 0.28 -10.21
C THR A 333 1.05 0.03 -9.03
N ASP A 334 0.79 -1.21 -8.67
CA ASP A 334 -0.20 -1.61 -7.68
C ASP A 334 0.06 -1.08 -6.26
N GLY A 335 -1.03 -0.83 -5.53
CA GLY A 335 -0.98 -0.51 -4.11
C GLY A 335 -0.62 -1.71 -3.25
N ILE A 336 -1.34 -2.81 -3.44
CA ILE A 336 -1.16 -4.08 -2.74
C ILE A 336 -1.12 -5.20 -3.78
N ASN A 337 -0.03 -5.96 -3.80
CA ASN A 337 0.23 -6.94 -4.83
C ASN A 337 0.84 -8.23 -4.25
N PHE A 338 0.20 -9.34 -4.55
CA PHE A 338 0.58 -10.69 -4.12
C PHE A 338 0.96 -11.55 -5.33
N HIS A 339 2.12 -12.23 -5.26
CA HIS A 339 2.58 -13.18 -6.27
C HIS A 339 2.97 -14.52 -5.64
N ASP A 340 2.66 -15.61 -6.33
CA ASP A 340 3.16 -16.95 -5.97
C ASP A 340 3.98 -17.54 -7.11
N ALA A 341 4.95 -16.76 -7.60
CA ALA A 341 5.81 -17.10 -8.73
C ALA A 341 6.57 -18.42 -8.54
N LEU A 342 6.88 -18.78 -7.29
CA LEU A 342 7.51 -20.06 -6.96
C LEU A 342 6.52 -21.17 -6.64
N ALA A 343 5.20 -20.98 -6.76
CA ALA A 343 4.18 -21.96 -6.35
C ALA A 343 4.40 -22.47 -4.92
N SER A 344 4.74 -21.55 -4.02
CA SER A 344 5.09 -21.80 -2.62
C SER A 344 3.87 -22.04 -1.72
N GLY A 345 2.67 -21.72 -2.20
CA GLY A 345 1.44 -21.76 -1.40
C GLY A 345 1.27 -20.48 -0.57
N LEU A 346 1.50 -19.32 -1.19
CA LEU A 346 1.24 -18.03 -0.58
C LEU A 346 -0.27 -17.84 -0.35
N GLN A 347 -0.63 -17.61 0.91
CA GLN A 347 -1.95 -17.13 1.30
C GLN A 347 -1.89 -15.69 1.77
N TRP A 348 -2.98 -14.96 1.62
CA TRP A 348 -3.05 -13.57 2.06
C TRP A 348 -4.40 -13.20 2.65
N LEU A 349 -4.38 -12.24 3.56
CA LEU A 349 -5.55 -11.67 4.20
C LEU A 349 -5.35 -10.15 4.29
N THR A 350 -6.28 -9.38 3.74
CA THR A 350 -6.38 -7.94 3.93
C THR A 350 -7.65 -7.63 4.73
N VAL A 351 -7.53 -6.82 5.78
CA VAL A 351 -8.67 -6.41 6.62
C VAL A 351 -8.65 -4.91 6.77
N ASN A 352 -9.74 -4.24 6.37
CA ASN A 352 -9.86 -2.79 6.39
C ASN A 352 -8.68 -2.07 5.72
N CYS A 353 -8.14 -2.69 4.67
CA CYS A 353 -7.02 -2.12 3.92
C CYS A 353 -7.52 -1.23 2.79
N SER A 354 -6.67 -0.35 2.31
CA SER A 354 -6.98 0.52 1.18
C SER A 354 -5.86 0.51 0.15
N GLY A 355 -6.24 0.70 -1.11
CA GLY A 355 -5.31 0.87 -2.21
C GLY A 355 -5.83 1.94 -3.15
N THR A 356 -5.24 3.14 -3.09
CA THR A 356 -5.84 4.33 -3.72
C THR A 356 -4.94 4.99 -4.73
N ASP A 357 -5.53 5.44 -5.84
CA ASP A 357 -4.88 6.29 -6.82
C ASP A 357 -3.55 5.74 -7.34
N ASN A 358 -3.48 4.42 -7.51
CA ASN A 358 -2.33 3.72 -8.07
C ASN A 358 -2.31 3.79 -9.61
N GLY A 359 -1.16 3.48 -10.21
CA GLY A 359 -0.91 3.70 -11.64
C GLY A 359 -0.45 5.11 -11.98
N ARG A 360 0.32 5.74 -11.08
CA ARG A 360 0.90 7.08 -11.32
C ARG A 360 2.19 6.97 -12.13
N GLY A 361 2.06 6.60 -13.40
CA GLY A 361 3.17 6.45 -14.33
C GLY A 361 2.69 6.13 -15.74
N THR A 362 3.58 5.55 -16.55
CA THR A 362 3.22 4.98 -17.86
C THR A 362 2.86 3.51 -17.78
N SER A 363 2.84 2.93 -16.58
CA SER A 363 2.34 1.58 -16.38
C SER A 363 0.84 1.53 -16.69
N GLN A 364 0.38 0.32 -16.96
CA GLN A 364 -0.97 0.00 -17.37
C GLN A 364 -1.43 -1.16 -16.52
N SER A 365 -2.74 -1.28 -16.29
CA SER A 365 -3.30 -2.36 -15.49
C SER A 365 -2.90 -2.28 -14.01
N ASP A 366 -2.77 -1.07 -13.45
CA ASP A 366 -2.33 -0.87 -12.08
C ASP A 366 -3.51 -0.83 -11.09
N ASN A 367 -3.45 -1.69 -10.07
CA ASN A 367 -4.58 -2.05 -9.22
C ASN A 367 -4.45 -1.47 -7.81
N GLY A 368 -5.57 -1.38 -7.08
CA GLY A 368 -5.55 -1.15 -5.64
C GLY A 368 -5.11 -2.40 -4.88
N LEU A 369 -5.64 -3.55 -5.31
CA LEU A 369 -5.31 -4.88 -4.83
C LEU A 369 -5.22 -5.85 -6.02
N THR A 370 -4.15 -6.63 -6.09
CA THR A 370 -4.04 -7.74 -7.05
C THR A 370 -3.41 -8.99 -6.46
N ALA A 371 -3.82 -10.14 -7.01
CA ALA A 371 -3.26 -11.45 -6.70
C ALA A 371 -2.94 -12.21 -8.00
N HIS A 372 -1.77 -12.83 -8.04
CA HIS A 372 -1.25 -13.53 -9.21
C HIS A 372 -0.92 -15.00 -8.92
N GLU A 373 -0.66 -15.74 -10.01
CA GLU A 373 -0.29 -17.16 -10.01
C GLU A 373 -1.26 -18.04 -9.21
N LEU A 374 -0.83 -18.60 -8.08
CA LEU A 374 -1.61 -19.53 -7.25
C LEU A 374 -1.95 -18.94 -5.88
N CYS A 375 -1.88 -17.62 -5.75
CA CYS A 375 -2.24 -16.94 -4.50
C CYS A 375 -3.69 -17.25 -4.10
N ILE A 376 -3.90 -17.53 -2.82
CA ILE A 376 -5.22 -17.73 -2.23
C ILE A 376 -5.44 -16.70 -1.14
N GLY A 377 -6.53 -15.94 -1.16
CA GLY A 377 -6.74 -14.97 -0.10
C GLY A 377 -8.11 -14.39 0.07
N MET A 378 -8.20 -13.49 1.05
CA MET A 378 -9.42 -12.83 1.45
C MET A 378 -9.19 -11.33 1.66
N ASP A 379 -10.09 -10.51 1.15
CA ASP A 379 -10.19 -9.08 1.44
C ASP A 379 -11.48 -8.79 2.22
N LEU A 380 -11.36 -8.25 3.43
CA LEU A 380 -12.48 -7.97 4.32
C LEU A 380 -12.58 -6.47 4.57
N GLY A 381 -13.62 -5.83 4.01
CA GLY A 381 -13.85 -4.39 4.16
C GLY A 381 -12.80 -3.52 3.47
N GLY A 382 -12.25 -3.97 2.34
CA GLY A 382 -11.26 -3.21 1.58
C GLY A 382 -11.82 -1.94 0.93
N TYR A 383 -10.95 -0.98 0.65
CA TYR A 383 -11.28 0.31 0.03
C TYR A 383 -10.32 0.68 -1.10
N TYR A 384 -10.77 0.53 -2.36
CA TYR A 384 -9.90 0.64 -3.54
C TYR A 384 -10.38 1.66 -4.59
N PRO A 385 -10.37 2.98 -4.29
CA PRO A 385 -10.74 4.02 -5.24
C PRO A 385 -9.62 4.44 -6.21
N ASN A 386 -10.07 4.95 -7.36
CA ASN A 386 -9.29 5.76 -8.29
C ASN A 386 -8.04 5.11 -8.87
N ASN A 387 -7.97 3.78 -8.91
CA ASN A 387 -6.85 3.07 -9.55
C ASN A 387 -7.05 3.03 -11.09
N ARG A 388 -6.02 2.62 -11.82
CA ARG A 388 -5.95 2.68 -13.28
C ARG A 388 -5.61 1.29 -13.81
N GLY A 389 -6.54 0.33 -13.71
CA GLY A 389 -6.23 -1.02 -14.18
C GLY A 389 -7.11 -2.18 -13.76
N GLY A 390 -8.23 -1.95 -13.10
CA GLY A 390 -9.02 -3.02 -12.48
C GLY A 390 -8.81 -3.02 -10.96
N SER A 391 -9.44 -2.09 -10.24
CA SER A 391 -9.06 -1.74 -8.86
C SER A 391 -8.88 -2.93 -7.90
N VAL A 392 -9.67 -3.99 -8.06
CA VAL A 392 -9.41 -5.31 -7.45
C VAL A 392 -9.29 -6.36 -8.54
N ARG A 393 -8.14 -7.03 -8.64
CA ARG A 393 -7.84 -7.94 -9.75
C ARG A 393 -7.29 -9.29 -9.29
N CYS A 394 -7.68 -10.36 -9.98
CA CYS A 394 -7.15 -11.70 -9.78
C CYS A 394 -6.71 -12.28 -11.12
N VAL A 395 -5.49 -12.77 -11.18
CA VAL A 395 -4.83 -13.19 -12.42
C VAL A 395 -4.33 -14.63 -12.28
N ASN A 396 -4.15 -15.32 -13.41
CA ASN A 396 -3.67 -16.70 -13.48
C ASN A 396 -4.61 -17.68 -12.75
N GLY A 397 -4.13 -18.49 -11.82
CA GLY A 397 -4.92 -19.46 -11.05
C GLY A 397 -5.28 -18.97 -9.64
N SER A 398 -5.18 -17.66 -9.39
CA SER A 398 -5.42 -17.09 -8.07
C SER A 398 -6.89 -17.18 -7.68
N LYS A 399 -7.13 -17.23 -6.36
CA LYS A 399 -8.45 -17.39 -5.78
C LYS A 399 -8.66 -16.39 -4.66
N THR A 400 -9.74 -15.60 -4.75
CA THR A 400 -9.95 -14.49 -3.83
C THR A 400 -11.38 -14.39 -3.36
N LEU A 401 -11.58 -14.23 -2.06
CA LEU A 401 -12.86 -13.83 -1.48
C LEU A 401 -12.81 -12.36 -1.07
N CYS A 402 -13.62 -11.53 -1.70
CA CYS A 402 -13.85 -10.13 -1.33
C CYS A 402 -15.15 -10.03 -0.54
N ALA A 403 -15.11 -9.49 0.68
CA ALA A 403 -16.27 -9.35 1.55
C ALA A 403 -16.44 -7.91 2.03
N GLY A 404 -17.54 -7.26 1.66
CA GLY A 404 -17.80 -5.86 2.00
C GLY A 404 -16.86 -4.87 1.32
N THR A 405 -16.05 -5.33 0.37
CA THR A 405 -15.07 -4.53 -0.36
C THR A 405 -15.75 -3.45 -1.18
N TRP A 406 -15.29 -2.21 -1.00
CA TRP A 406 -15.67 -1.08 -1.84
C TRP A 406 -14.55 -0.78 -2.82
N SER A 407 -14.90 -0.53 -4.07
CA SER A 407 -13.89 -0.27 -5.10
C SER A 407 -14.47 0.61 -6.21
N SER A 408 -13.62 1.41 -6.83
CA SER A 408 -13.95 2.22 -8.01
C SER A 408 -12.70 2.43 -8.84
N ASP A 409 -12.84 2.38 -10.16
CA ASP A 409 -11.70 2.47 -11.07
C ASP A 409 -11.82 3.68 -12.01
N LEU A 410 -10.69 4.12 -12.55
CA LEU A 410 -10.62 5.13 -13.62
C LEU A 410 -10.34 4.49 -14.98
N GLY A 411 -9.77 3.29 -14.99
CA GLY A 411 -9.12 2.67 -16.14
C GLY A 411 -7.84 3.40 -16.55
N ASP A 412 -7.02 2.74 -17.37
CA ASP A 412 -5.83 3.37 -17.96
C ASP A 412 -6.23 4.52 -18.89
N VAL A 413 -7.47 4.52 -19.40
CA VAL A 413 -7.99 5.58 -20.29
C VAL A 413 -7.87 6.97 -19.66
N ALA A 414 -7.91 7.08 -18.33
CA ALA A 414 -7.70 8.33 -17.61
C ALA A 414 -6.27 8.89 -17.78
N MET A 415 -5.32 8.03 -18.17
CA MET A 415 -3.93 8.37 -18.48
C MET A 415 -3.59 8.16 -19.97
N GLY A 416 -4.60 7.94 -20.83
CA GLY A 416 -4.42 7.70 -22.26
C GLY A 416 -4.07 6.26 -22.65
N GLY A 417 -4.20 5.28 -21.74
CA GLY A 417 -4.10 3.86 -22.06
C GLY A 417 -5.41 3.26 -22.59
N ALA A 418 -5.41 1.94 -22.81
CA ALA A 418 -6.52 1.24 -23.47
C ALA A 418 -7.42 0.46 -22.53
N ILE A 419 -7.01 0.22 -21.28
CA ILE A 419 -7.81 -0.57 -20.33
C ILE A 419 -8.94 0.30 -19.80
N THR A 420 -10.15 -0.18 -20.06
CA THR A 420 -11.40 0.39 -19.56
C THR A 420 -11.49 0.30 -18.04
N SER A 421 -12.28 1.18 -17.42
CA SER A 421 -12.51 1.17 -15.97
C SER A 421 -13.24 -0.10 -15.52
N VAL A 422 -12.62 -0.89 -14.64
CA VAL A 422 -13.19 -2.12 -14.07
C VAL A 422 -13.04 -2.15 -12.56
N THR A 423 -14.09 -2.50 -11.82
CA THR A 423 -13.98 -2.59 -10.35
C THR A 423 -13.32 -3.88 -9.89
N PHE A 424 -13.92 -5.00 -10.28
CA PHE A 424 -13.53 -6.35 -9.91
C PHE A 424 -13.26 -7.14 -11.19
N GLN A 425 -12.05 -7.66 -11.34
CA GLN A 425 -11.63 -8.34 -12.55
C GLN A 425 -10.97 -9.69 -12.26
N THR A 426 -11.33 -10.70 -13.04
CA THR A 426 -10.63 -11.99 -13.09
C THR A 426 -10.08 -12.24 -14.48
N ASP A 427 -8.82 -12.68 -14.55
CA ASP A 427 -8.13 -13.06 -15.80
C ASP A 427 -7.56 -14.48 -15.78
N ASN A 428 -7.36 -15.04 -16.99
CA ASN A 428 -6.88 -16.39 -17.24
C ASN A 428 -7.78 -17.50 -16.67
N THR A 429 -7.48 -17.99 -15.46
CA THR A 429 -8.19 -19.08 -14.78
C THR A 429 -8.59 -18.70 -13.35
N ALA A 430 -8.55 -17.40 -13.03
CA ALA A 430 -8.76 -16.92 -11.68
C ALA A 430 -10.23 -17.06 -11.26
N ILE A 431 -10.45 -17.16 -9.95
CA ILE A 431 -11.79 -17.27 -9.36
C ILE A 431 -11.94 -16.25 -8.25
N MET A 432 -13.05 -15.51 -8.27
CA MET A 432 -13.37 -14.52 -7.25
C MET A 432 -14.76 -14.79 -6.65
N TRP A 433 -14.87 -14.67 -5.32
CA TRP A 433 -16.14 -14.62 -4.61
C TRP A 433 -16.36 -13.21 -4.08
N CYS A 434 -17.48 -12.58 -4.43
CA CYS A 434 -17.83 -11.23 -4.03
C CYS A 434 -19.05 -11.28 -3.11
N PHE A 435 -18.80 -11.21 -1.81
CA PHE A 435 -19.82 -11.17 -0.77
C PHE A 435 -20.10 -9.72 -0.36
N ARG A 436 -21.29 -9.20 -0.65
CA ARG A 436 -21.68 -7.81 -0.33
C ARG A 436 -20.69 -6.74 -0.80
N CYS A 437 -20.03 -6.99 -1.91
CA CYS A 437 -19.12 -6.03 -2.54
C CYS A 437 -19.87 -4.82 -3.10
N LYS A 438 -19.19 -3.69 -3.14
CA LYS A 438 -19.72 -2.36 -3.48
C LYS A 438 -18.90 -1.74 -4.61
N PRO A 439 -19.12 -2.16 -5.86
CA PRO A 439 -18.57 -1.42 -6.99
C PRO A 439 -19.15 -0.01 -7.01
N ASN A 440 -18.36 1.01 -7.32
CA ASN A 440 -18.87 2.37 -7.39
C ASN A 440 -18.45 3.05 -8.68
N PHE A 441 -19.45 3.33 -9.52
CA PHE A 441 -19.30 4.03 -10.78
C PHE A 441 -18.61 5.38 -10.57
N ASN A 442 -17.45 5.57 -11.19
CA ASN A 442 -16.85 6.88 -11.31
C ASN A 442 -17.37 7.55 -12.60
N VAL A 443 -18.06 8.69 -12.42
CA VAL A 443 -18.72 9.46 -13.50
C VAL A 443 -17.78 9.97 -14.60
N LEU A 444 -16.47 9.83 -14.42
CA LEU A 444 -15.48 10.25 -15.40
C LEU A 444 -15.35 9.32 -16.61
N ASN A 445 -15.94 8.12 -16.59
CA ASN A 445 -15.86 7.17 -17.70
C ASN A 445 -17.23 6.56 -18.07
N ALA A 446 -17.68 6.78 -19.31
CA ALA A 446 -18.96 6.27 -19.81
C ALA A 446 -18.99 4.75 -20.03
N ALA A 447 -17.83 4.08 -20.09
CA ALA A 447 -17.72 2.64 -20.29
C ALA A 447 -17.27 1.92 -19.00
N TYR A 448 -17.98 2.09 -17.90
CA TYR A 448 -17.60 1.49 -16.62
C TYR A 448 -18.14 0.05 -16.47
N ILE A 449 -17.31 -0.87 -15.96
CA ILE A 449 -17.69 -2.26 -15.69
C ILE A 449 -17.57 -2.55 -14.18
N ASP A 450 -18.66 -3.05 -13.58
CA ASP A 450 -18.68 -3.45 -12.16
C ASP A 450 -17.85 -4.73 -11.97
N TYR A 451 -18.19 -5.78 -12.71
CA TYR A 451 -17.55 -7.09 -12.62
C TYR A 451 -17.19 -7.56 -14.03
N ASN A 452 -15.93 -7.89 -14.24
CA ASN A 452 -15.41 -8.38 -15.52
C ASN A 452 -14.78 -9.76 -15.34
N ALA A 453 -15.45 -10.80 -15.84
CA ALA A 453 -14.88 -12.13 -15.90
C ALA A 453 -14.32 -12.39 -17.30
N SER A 454 -13.00 -12.43 -17.46
CA SER A 454 -12.38 -12.83 -18.74
C SER A 454 -12.68 -14.29 -19.07
N THR A 455 -12.60 -14.66 -20.36
CA THR A 455 -12.83 -16.05 -20.80
C THR A 455 -11.98 -17.04 -20.00
N GLY A 456 -12.61 -18.08 -19.45
CA GLY A 456 -11.94 -19.09 -18.61
C GLY A 456 -11.94 -18.79 -17.11
N THR A 457 -12.50 -17.65 -16.68
CA THR A 457 -12.56 -17.23 -15.27
C THR A 457 -13.99 -17.19 -14.73
N VAL A 458 -14.10 -17.08 -13.40
CA VAL A 458 -15.39 -17.04 -12.71
C VAL A 458 -15.43 -15.96 -11.62
N ILE A 459 -16.53 -15.21 -11.58
CA ILE A 459 -16.89 -14.33 -10.46
C ILE A 459 -18.23 -14.80 -9.87
N HIS A 460 -18.21 -15.22 -8.61
CA HIS A 460 -19.36 -15.65 -7.85
C HIS A 460 -19.89 -14.48 -7.00
N LEU A 461 -21.15 -14.10 -7.17
CA LEU A 461 -21.76 -12.99 -6.45
C LEU A 461 -22.68 -13.49 -5.32
N CYS A 462 -22.57 -12.91 -4.13
CA CYS A 462 -23.53 -13.11 -3.04
C CYS A 462 -23.91 -11.78 -2.43
N GLN A 463 -25.21 -11.44 -2.54
CA GLN A 463 -25.78 -10.20 -2.05
C GLN A 463 -24.98 -8.93 -2.48
N PRO A 464 -24.54 -8.80 -3.74
CA PRO A 464 -23.80 -7.60 -4.16
C PRO A 464 -24.67 -6.35 -3.97
N HIS A 465 -24.06 -5.22 -3.61
CA HIS A 465 -24.81 -3.96 -3.56
C HIS A 465 -25.26 -3.58 -4.97
N ALA A 466 -26.53 -3.18 -5.08
CA ALA A 466 -27.10 -2.76 -6.35
C ALA A 466 -26.37 -1.51 -6.85
N ASN A 467 -25.76 -1.60 -8.02
CA ASN A 467 -25.09 -0.48 -8.67
C ASN A 467 -25.48 -0.42 -10.15
N ALA A 468 -25.19 0.73 -10.76
CA ALA A 468 -25.62 1.07 -12.11
C ALA A 468 -24.70 0.52 -13.22
N GLY A 469 -23.56 -0.08 -12.89
CA GLY A 469 -22.60 -0.57 -13.86
C GLY A 469 -23.04 -1.88 -14.51
N THR A 470 -22.50 -2.15 -15.69
CA THR A 470 -22.74 -3.43 -16.39
C THR A 470 -21.76 -4.49 -15.91
N HIS A 471 -22.15 -5.74 -16.06
CA HIS A 471 -21.24 -6.88 -15.98
C HIS A 471 -20.66 -7.13 -17.38
N GLY A 472 -19.39 -7.50 -17.46
CA GLY A 472 -18.66 -7.66 -18.71
C GLY A 472 -17.82 -8.94 -18.77
N GLY A 473 -17.18 -9.12 -19.92
CA GLY A 473 -16.24 -10.22 -20.17
C GLY A 473 -16.88 -11.45 -20.83
N GLY A 474 -16.04 -12.45 -21.13
CA GLY A 474 -16.44 -13.71 -21.77
C GLY A 474 -16.40 -14.94 -20.85
N GLY A 475 -16.17 -14.72 -19.55
CA GLY A 475 -16.19 -15.74 -18.50
C GLY A 475 -17.55 -15.87 -17.83
N THR A 476 -17.58 -16.53 -16.68
CA THR A 476 -18.81 -16.78 -15.94
C THR A 476 -18.97 -15.77 -14.80
N ILE A 477 -20.15 -15.13 -14.74
CA ILE A 477 -20.58 -14.36 -13.58
C ILE A 477 -21.89 -15.00 -13.11
N ASP A 478 -21.90 -15.54 -11.89
CA ASP A 478 -23.05 -16.23 -11.33
C ASP A 478 -23.35 -15.78 -9.90
N THR A 479 -24.35 -16.40 -9.29
CA THR A 479 -24.70 -16.17 -7.88
C THR A 479 -24.54 -17.44 -7.07
N TYR A 480 -24.06 -17.32 -5.84
CA TYR A 480 -23.94 -18.44 -4.91
C TYR A 480 -24.72 -18.21 -3.60
N ALA A 481 -25.12 -19.30 -2.95
CA ALA A 481 -25.71 -19.24 -1.60
C ALA A 481 -24.59 -18.97 -0.59
N GLY A 482 -24.70 -17.87 0.14
CA GLY A 482 -23.74 -17.45 1.16
C GLY A 482 -24.35 -17.31 2.54
#